data_AF-A0A817SCH3-F1
#
_entry.id   AF-A0A817SCH3-F1
#
_cell.length_a   1.000
_cell.length_b   1.000
_cell.length_c   1.000
_cell.angle_alpha   90.00
_cell.angle_beta   90.00
_cell.angle_gamma   90.00
#
_symmetry.space_group_name_H-M   'P 1'
#
loop_
_entity.id
_entity.type
_entity.pdbx_description
1 polymer ?
#
loop_
_entity_poly.entity_id
_entity_poly.type
_entity_poly.pdbx_seq_one_letter_code
_entity_poly.pdbx_strand_id
1 'polypeptide(L)'
;LKRLSLRLFNLSNSLHILNHQNLVLRKLTQLSLQSCSIKHINHIEIFVNLFPNLERLDLSENRLEYFNIPLISSLKKLKVFILSKNKIRHLNIHSSLSSTTLNPSNSLIELDLSYNG
;
A
#
# COMPACT_ATOMS: atom_id res chain seq x y z
N LEU A 1 7.30 -8.77 15.19
CA LEU A 1 8.09 -8.66 13.94
C LEU A 1 8.01 -7.22 13.43
N LYS A 2 9.14 -6.58 13.06
CA LYS A 2 9.15 -5.21 12.51
C LYS A 2 9.08 -5.16 10.98
N ARG A 3 9.58 -6.20 10.30
CA ARG A 3 9.64 -6.28 8.84
C ARG A 3 9.03 -7.61 8.38
N LEU A 4 8.18 -7.57 7.36
CA LEU A 4 7.54 -8.74 6.77
C LEU A 4 7.71 -8.67 5.25
N SER A 5 8.21 -9.74 4.66
CA SER A 5 8.25 -9.91 3.21
C SER A 5 7.41 -11.14 2.86
N LEU A 6 6.51 -10.97 1.90
CA LEU A 6 5.61 -12.01 1.42
C LEU A 6 5.91 -12.22 -0.06
N ARG A 7 6.08 -13.47 -0.49
CA ARG A 7 6.40 -13.86 -1.88
C ARG A 7 5.31 -14.72 -2.54
N LEU A 8 4.09 -14.69 -2.00
CA LEU A 8 2.99 -15.55 -2.43
C LEU A 8 1.99 -14.78 -3.31
N PHE A 9 1.43 -15.49 -4.29
CA PHE A 9 0.56 -14.95 -5.34
C PHE A 9 -0.85 -14.56 -4.83
N ASN A 10 -1.28 -15.03 -3.66
CA ASN A 10 -2.63 -14.80 -3.15
C ASN A 10 -2.64 -14.02 -1.82
N LEU A 11 -2.11 -12.81 -1.87
CA LEU A 11 -2.05 -11.92 -0.73
C LEU A 11 -3.42 -11.37 -0.32
N SER A 12 -4.32 -11.17 -1.28
CA SER A 12 -5.65 -10.62 -1.03
C SER A 12 -6.43 -11.48 -0.05
N ASN A 13 -6.46 -12.81 -0.27
CA ASN A 13 -7.19 -13.71 0.61
C ASN A 13 -6.61 -13.71 2.03
N SER A 14 -5.27 -13.74 2.17
CA SER A 14 -4.64 -13.68 3.48
C SER A 14 -4.91 -12.36 4.20
N LEU A 15 -4.83 -11.21 3.51
CA LEU A 15 -5.12 -9.91 4.13
C LEU A 15 -6.59 -9.80 4.54
N HIS A 16 -7.53 -10.28 3.73
CA HIS A 16 -8.95 -10.31 4.08
C HIS A 16 -9.23 -11.16 5.32
N ILE A 17 -8.61 -12.34 5.41
CA ILE A 17 -8.73 -13.21 6.60
C ILE A 17 -8.17 -12.51 7.84
N LEU A 18 -6.97 -11.92 7.75
CA LEU A 18 -6.35 -11.20 8.87
C LEU A 18 -7.22 -10.02 9.33
N ASN A 19 -7.81 -9.29 8.40
CA ASN A 19 -8.68 -8.15 8.71
C ASN A 19 -9.98 -8.62 9.37
N HIS A 20 -10.59 -9.69 8.88
CA HIS A 20 -11.78 -10.28 9.48
C HIS A 20 -11.50 -10.86 10.89
N GLN A 21 -10.29 -11.34 11.14
CA GLN A 21 -9.88 -11.83 12.46
C GLN A 21 -9.40 -10.71 13.41
N ASN A 22 -9.47 -9.43 13.00
CA ASN A 22 -8.97 -8.28 13.76
C ASN A 22 -7.50 -8.43 14.20
N LEU A 23 -6.69 -9.13 13.41
CA LEU A 23 -5.27 -9.35 13.70
C LEU A 23 -4.45 -8.15 13.27
N VAL A 24 -4.24 -7.21 14.22
CA VAL A 24 -3.47 -5.98 13.97
C VAL A 24 -1.98 -6.20 14.30
N LEU A 25 -1.10 -6.09 13.30
CA LEU A 25 0.35 -6.20 13.48
C LEU A 25 0.97 -4.85 13.85
N ARG A 26 0.67 -4.37 15.06
CA ARG A 26 1.11 -3.04 15.55
C ARG A 26 2.62 -2.82 15.54
N LYS A 27 3.43 -3.88 15.58
CA LYS A 27 4.90 -3.77 15.57
C LYS A 27 5.48 -3.70 14.15
N LEU A 28 4.69 -3.99 13.12
CA LEU A 28 5.14 -4.00 11.74
C LEU A 28 5.30 -2.57 11.21
N THR A 29 6.50 -2.25 10.75
CA THR A 29 6.83 -0.95 10.16
C THR A 29 7.27 -1.06 8.70
N GLN A 30 7.60 -2.26 8.22
CA GLN A 30 7.98 -2.48 6.83
C GLN A 30 7.28 -3.71 6.27
N LEU A 31 6.64 -3.53 5.12
CA LEU A 31 5.96 -4.58 4.38
C LEU A 31 6.49 -4.60 2.93
N SER A 32 6.96 -5.76 2.50
CA SER A 32 7.35 -6.01 1.11
C SER A 32 6.45 -7.06 0.50
N LEU A 33 5.82 -6.68 -0.61
CA LEU A 33 4.94 -7.48 -1.48
C LEU A 33 5.51 -7.49 -2.91
N GLN A 34 6.84 -7.45 -3.00
CA GLN A 34 7.57 -7.42 -4.26
C GLN A 34 7.31 -8.72 -5.04
N SER A 35 7.15 -8.59 -6.36
CA SER A 35 6.98 -9.75 -7.26
C SER A 35 5.76 -10.64 -6.93
N CYS A 36 4.71 -10.09 -6.34
CA CYS A 36 3.47 -10.80 -5.99
C CYS A 36 2.43 -10.88 -7.14
N SER A 37 2.75 -10.36 -8.33
CA SER A 37 1.83 -10.29 -9.48
C SER A 37 0.52 -9.53 -9.22
N ILE A 38 0.53 -8.58 -8.29
CA ILE A 38 -0.63 -7.75 -7.92
C ILE A 38 -1.02 -6.86 -9.12
N LYS A 39 -2.29 -6.92 -9.54
CA LYS A 39 -2.82 -6.08 -10.63
C LYS A 39 -3.60 -4.86 -10.14
N HIS A 40 -4.30 -5.00 -9.01
CA HIS A 40 -5.16 -3.97 -8.44
C HIS A 40 -5.05 -3.97 -6.92
N ILE A 41 -5.21 -2.78 -6.32
CA ILE A 41 -5.31 -2.59 -4.88
C ILE A 41 -6.65 -1.91 -4.62
N ASN A 42 -7.68 -2.72 -4.43
CA ASN A 42 -9.05 -2.22 -4.29
C ASN A 42 -9.38 -1.78 -2.86
N HIS A 43 -8.58 -2.24 -1.87
CA HIS A 43 -8.86 -2.07 -0.44
C HIS A 43 -7.61 -1.60 0.32
N ILE A 44 -7.16 -0.35 0.09
CA ILE A 44 -5.97 0.17 0.79
C ILE A 44 -6.20 0.26 2.31
N GLU A 45 -7.45 0.45 2.73
CA GLU A 45 -7.88 0.53 4.12
C GLU A 45 -7.48 -0.72 4.92
N ILE A 46 -7.29 -1.85 4.23
CA ILE A 46 -6.82 -3.07 4.86
C ILE A 46 -5.41 -2.90 5.44
N PHE A 47 -4.55 -2.13 4.77
CA PHE A 47 -3.19 -1.84 5.26
C PHE A 47 -3.23 -0.91 6.45
N VAL A 48 -4.18 0.04 6.49
CA VAL A 48 -4.38 0.95 7.62
C VAL A 48 -4.80 0.16 8.86
N ASN A 49 -5.76 -0.76 8.69
CA ASN A 49 -6.30 -1.56 9.79
C ASN A 49 -5.29 -2.59 10.31
N LEU A 50 -4.59 -3.28 9.41
CA LEU A 50 -3.65 -4.35 9.78
C LEU A 50 -2.30 -3.81 10.24
N PHE A 51 -1.85 -2.69 9.66
CA PHE A 51 -0.48 -2.18 9.82
C PHE A 51 -0.50 -0.68 10.16
N PRO A 52 -1.07 -0.28 11.32
CA PRO A 52 -1.24 1.14 11.68
C PRO A 52 0.08 1.91 11.87
N ASN A 53 1.21 1.19 11.97
CA ASN A 53 2.54 1.77 12.13
C ASN A 53 3.44 1.55 10.91
N LEU A 54 2.86 1.26 9.74
CA LEU A 54 3.63 1.04 8.52
C LEU A 54 4.35 2.32 8.07
N GLU A 55 5.67 2.21 7.92
CA GLU A 55 6.56 3.29 7.48
C GLU A 55 7.12 3.03 6.07
N ARG A 56 7.23 1.77 5.66
CA ARG A 56 7.68 1.38 4.31
C ARG A 56 6.75 0.35 3.71
N LEU A 57 6.29 0.61 2.49
CA LEU A 57 5.55 -0.33 1.67
C LEU A 57 6.26 -0.51 0.33
N ASP A 58 6.56 -1.75 -0.01
CA ASP A 58 7.19 -2.11 -1.28
C ASP A 58 6.25 -2.98 -2.10
N LEU A 59 5.80 -2.44 -3.23
CA LEU A 59 4.94 -3.06 -4.24
C LEU A 59 5.68 -3.17 -5.58
N SER A 60 7.01 -3.11 -5.59
CA SER A 60 7.78 -3.21 -6.82
C SER A 60 7.59 -4.56 -7.54
N GLU A 61 7.85 -4.59 -8.84
CA GLU A 61 7.78 -5.81 -9.66
C GLU A 61 6.40 -6.47 -9.68
N ASN A 62 5.35 -5.67 -9.56
CA ASN A 62 3.97 -6.13 -9.71
C ASN A 62 3.41 -5.76 -11.11
N ARG A 63 2.10 -5.79 -11.27
CA ARG A 63 1.40 -5.56 -12.55
C ARG A 63 0.36 -4.46 -12.40
N LEU A 64 0.60 -3.50 -11.50
CA LEU A 64 -0.32 -2.40 -11.24
C LEU A 64 -0.40 -1.49 -12.46
N GLU A 65 -1.59 -1.25 -12.98
CA GLU A 65 -1.82 -0.39 -14.16
C GLU A 65 -2.29 1.03 -13.79
N TYR A 66 -2.87 1.15 -12.60
CA TYR A 66 -3.45 2.38 -12.08
C TYR A 66 -3.05 2.51 -10.61
N PHE A 67 -2.80 3.74 -10.18
CA PHE A 67 -2.57 4.02 -8.77
C PHE A 67 -3.26 5.33 -8.37
N ASN A 68 -3.92 5.33 -7.20
CA ASN A 68 -4.66 6.47 -6.68
C ASN A 68 -3.90 7.07 -5.48
N ILE A 69 -3.35 8.27 -5.65
CA ILE A 69 -2.51 8.95 -4.67
C ILE A 69 -3.25 9.23 -3.35
N PRO A 70 -4.50 9.73 -3.36
CA PRO A 70 -5.33 9.81 -2.16
C PRO A 70 -5.46 8.52 -1.34
N LEU A 71 -5.15 7.33 -1.88
CA LEU A 71 -5.19 6.09 -1.11
C LEU A 71 -4.05 6.02 -0.07
N ILE A 72 -2.88 6.61 -0.33
CA ILE A 72 -1.75 6.56 0.62
C ILE A 72 -1.83 7.59 1.74
N SER A 73 -2.65 8.64 1.63
CA SER A 73 -2.85 9.60 2.73
C SER A 73 -3.51 8.98 3.95
N SER A 74 -4.15 7.81 3.80
CA SER A 74 -4.69 7.02 4.91
C SER A 74 -3.60 6.36 5.76
N LEU A 75 -2.42 6.09 5.19
CA LEU A 75 -1.26 5.51 5.87
C LEU A 75 -0.39 6.62 6.49
N LYS A 76 -0.87 7.20 7.58
CA LYS A 76 -0.31 8.42 8.22
C LYS A 76 1.19 8.38 8.53
N LYS A 77 1.76 7.19 8.76
CA LYS A 77 3.17 6.98 9.11
C LYS A 77 4.04 6.54 7.94
N LEU A 78 3.47 6.36 6.75
CA LEU A 78 4.19 5.91 5.57
C LEU A 78 5.21 6.98 5.16
N LYS A 79 6.46 6.57 5.04
CA LYS A 79 7.60 7.42 4.64
C LYS A 79 8.16 7.02 3.29
N VAL A 80 8.18 5.71 3.00
CA VAL A 80 8.75 5.19 1.76
C VAL A 80 7.73 4.31 1.07
N PHE A 81 7.47 4.62 -0.20
CA PHE A 81 6.56 3.85 -1.02
C PHE A 81 7.15 3.54 -2.39
N ILE A 82 7.30 2.24 -2.67
CA ILE A 82 7.97 1.77 -3.87
C ILE A 82 6.95 1.09 -4.77
N LEU A 83 6.78 1.65 -5.96
CA LEU A 83 5.92 1.18 -7.04
C LEU A 83 6.70 0.88 -8.32
N SER A 84 8.04 0.81 -8.25
CA SER A 84 8.86 0.62 -9.43
C SER A 84 8.64 -0.72 -10.12
N LYS A 85 8.92 -0.78 -11.43
CA LYS A 85 8.71 -1.97 -12.25
C LYS A 85 7.26 -2.49 -12.21
N ASN A 86 6.29 -1.59 -12.30
CA ASN A 86 4.87 -1.89 -12.52
C ASN A 86 4.46 -1.47 -13.94
N LYS A 87 3.15 -1.31 -14.20
CA LYS A 87 2.59 -0.89 -15.48
C LYS A 87 1.76 0.40 -15.35
N ILE A 88 2.10 1.25 -14.37
CA ILE A 88 1.28 2.40 -13.99
C ILE A 88 1.38 3.46 -15.08
N ARG A 89 0.28 3.67 -15.81
CA ARG A 89 0.17 4.71 -16.85
C ARG A 89 -0.62 5.93 -16.41
N HIS A 90 -1.48 5.72 -15.42
CA HIS A 90 -2.41 6.73 -14.93
C HIS A 90 -2.33 6.84 -13.42
N LEU A 91 -2.06 8.05 -12.94
CA LEU A 91 -2.15 8.41 -11.53
C LEU A 91 -3.46 9.14 -11.31
N ASN A 92 -4.33 8.59 -10.47
CA ASN A 92 -5.50 9.31 -10.01
C ASN A 92 -5.10 10.17 -8.80
N ILE A 93 -5.28 11.49 -8.92
CA ILE A 93 -5.03 12.45 -7.85
C ILE A 93 -6.33 12.91 -7.18
N HIS A 94 -7.49 12.55 -7.73
CA HIS A 94 -8.79 12.91 -7.17
C HIS A 94 -9.19 11.93 -6.07
N SER A 95 -9.41 12.47 -4.87
CA SER A 95 -10.01 11.70 -3.78
C SER A 95 -11.48 11.44 -4.10
N SER A 96 -11.82 10.20 -4.47
CA SER A 96 -13.22 9.76 -4.53
C SER A 96 -13.84 9.58 -3.14
N LEU A 97 -13.06 9.75 -2.08
CA LEU A 97 -13.53 9.75 -0.70
C LEU A 97 -14.17 11.10 -0.39
N SER A 98 -15.50 11.08 -0.30
CA SER A 98 -16.35 12.18 0.16
C SER A 98 -15.73 12.90 1.36
N SER A 99 -15.63 14.22 1.24
CA SER A 99 -15.34 15.21 2.27
C SER A 99 -15.57 14.72 3.71
N THR A 100 -14.50 14.59 4.51
CA THR A 100 -14.48 14.98 5.93
C THR A 100 -13.15 14.73 6.66
N THR A 101 -12.14 14.04 6.11
CA THR A 101 -10.89 13.84 6.90
C THR A 101 -9.60 13.60 6.10
N LEU A 102 -9.37 14.33 5.01
CA LEU A 102 -8.03 14.41 4.43
C LEU A 102 -7.25 15.51 5.14
N ASN A 103 -6.70 15.20 6.31
CA ASN A 103 -5.52 15.91 6.78
C ASN A 103 -4.39 15.55 5.81
N PRO A 104 -3.83 16.50 5.03
CA PRO A 104 -2.82 16.20 4.02
C PRO A 104 -1.44 15.88 4.62
N SER A 105 -1.36 15.57 5.92
CA SER A 105 -0.12 15.19 6.59
C SER A 105 0.22 13.72 6.29
N ASN A 106 0.53 13.45 5.02
CA ASN A 106 1.28 12.27 4.65
C ASN A 106 2.75 12.50 5.04
N SER A 107 3.37 11.52 5.71
CA SER A 107 4.79 11.56 6.10
C SER A 107 5.72 11.10 4.98
N LEU A 108 5.23 11.00 3.74
CA LEU A 108 5.95 10.42 2.61
C LEU A 108 7.17 11.28 2.25
N ILE A 109 8.33 10.63 2.26
CA ILE A 109 9.62 11.20 1.93
C ILE A 109 10.06 10.69 0.54
N GLU A 110 9.71 9.45 0.23
CA GLU A 110 10.17 8.77 -0.98
C GLU A 110 8.99 8.07 -1.68
N LEU A 111 8.80 8.42 -2.96
CA LEU A 111 7.90 7.75 -3.88
C LEU A 111 8.70 7.31 -5.11
N ASP A 112 8.91 6.00 -5.27
CA ASP A 112 9.58 5.43 -6.43
C ASP A 112 8.58 4.90 -7.44
N LEU A 113 8.46 5.59 -8.58
CA LEU A 113 7.64 5.21 -9.74
C LEU A 113 8.49 4.79 -10.94
N SER A 114 9.80 4.56 -10.76
CA SER A 114 10.70 4.20 -11.86
C SER A 114 10.28 2.90 -12.57
N TYR A 115 10.59 2.76 -13.85
CA TYR A 115 10.25 1.56 -14.64
C TYR A 115 8.76 1.21 -14.67
N ASN A 116 7.88 2.20 -14.60
CA ASN A 116 6.49 2.09 -15.05
C ASN A 116 6.40 2.46 -16.53
N GLY A 117 5.50 1.84 -17.29
CA GLY A 117 5.33 2.07 -18.73
C GLY A 117 3.92 1.82 -19.22
#